data_AF-A0A3D0FRU7-F1
#
_entry.id   AF-A0A3D0FRU7-F1
#
_cell.length_a   1.000
_cell.length_b   1.000
_cell.length_c   1.000
_cell.angle_alpha   90.00
_cell.angle_beta   90.00
_cell.angle_gamma   90.00
#
_symmetry.space_group_name_H-M   'P 1'
#
loop_
_entity.id
_entity.type
_entity.pdbx_description
1 polymer ?
#
loop_
_entity_poly.entity_id
_entity_poly.type
_entity_poly.pdbx_seq_one_letter_code
_entity_poly.pdbx_strand_id
1 'polypeptide(L)'
;MGVRVREKVPGSGEWWIFIKHKGKRKSKKVGRDKQVAQEVAKKIEAKLTLGDMNLDKEERIIPTFGEYAKIWIEITVPATCKPISISDYKGILNNHVLPVFNKIPVTEITRMKIKGFLMKKTN
;
A
#
# COMPACT_ATOMS: atom_id res chain seq x y z
N MET A 1 -25.08 -3.74 3.42
CA MET A 1 -23.88 -4.52 3.80
C MET A 1 -24.29 -5.97 3.92
N GLY A 2 -23.42 -6.96 3.69
CA GLY A 2 -23.83 -8.33 3.96
C GLY A 2 -22.80 -9.39 3.59
N VAL A 3 -22.72 -10.40 4.45
CA VAL A 3 -21.99 -11.64 4.23
C VAL A 3 -23.00 -12.70 3.82
N ARG A 4 -22.80 -13.35 2.67
CA ARG A 4 -23.68 -14.43 2.18
C ARG A 4 -22.89 -15.72 2.05
N VAL A 5 -23.43 -16.80 2.60
CA VAL A 5 -22.88 -18.14 2.45
C VAL A 5 -23.67 -18.86 1.36
N ARG A 6 -23.00 -19.31 0.32
CA ARG A 6 -23.61 -20.15 -0.73
C ARG A 6 -22.58 -21.02 -1.41
N GLU A 7 -23.04 -22.08 -2.04
CA GLU A 7 -22.23 -22.83 -2.99
C GLU A 7 -22.03 -22.01 -4.27
N LYS A 8 -20.81 -22.05 -4.83
CA LYS A 8 -20.51 -21.32 -6.07
C LYS A 8 -21.10 -22.02 -7.30
N VAL A 9 -21.05 -23.36 -7.28
CA VAL A 9 -21.72 -24.24 -8.23
C VAL A 9 -22.70 -25.08 -7.40
N PRO A 10 -24.01 -25.05 -7.68
CA PRO A 10 -24.98 -25.85 -6.93
C PRO A 10 -24.63 -27.34 -6.99
N GLY A 11 -24.56 -28.01 -5.85
CA GLY A 11 -24.27 -29.44 -5.76
C GLY A 11 -22.78 -29.81 -5.79
N SER A 12 -21.86 -28.84 -5.79
CA SER A 12 -20.43 -29.12 -5.71
C SER A 12 -19.95 -29.47 -4.30
N GLY A 13 -20.79 -29.21 -3.30
CA GLY A 13 -20.43 -29.31 -1.89
C GLY A 13 -19.38 -28.28 -1.46
N GLU A 14 -18.97 -27.33 -2.31
CA GLU A 14 -17.99 -26.30 -1.97
C GLU A 14 -18.66 -25.02 -1.49
N TRP A 15 -18.47 -24.70 -0.21
CA TRP A 15 -19.06 -23.54 0.42
C TRP A 15 -18.16 -22.31 0.32
N TRP A 16 -18.76 -21.21 -0.13
CA TRP A 16 -18.11 -19.92 -0.32
C TRP A 16 -18.80 -18.83 0.52
N ILE A 17 -17.98 -17.91 1.01
CA ILE A 17 -18.44 -16.71 1.70
C ILE A 17 -18.27 -15.52 0.75
N PHE A 18 -19.37 -14.83 0.47
CA PHE A 18 -19.41 -13.61 -0.34
C PHE A 18 -19.60 -12.40 0.58
N ILE A 19 -18.61 -11.52 0.60
CA ILE A 19 -18.58 -10.33 1.44
C ILE A 19 -18.85 -9.11 0.55
N LYS A 20 -19.93 -8.38 0.83
CA LYS A 20 -20.22 -7.07 0.22
C LYS A 20 -20.16 -5.98 1.30
N HIS A 21 -19.11 -5.16 1.25
CA HIS A 21 -18.89 -4.09 2.23
C HIS A 21 -18.33 -2.83 1.54
N LYS A 22 -18.91 -1.66 1.83
CA LYS A 22 -18.50 -0.34 1.30
C LYS A 22 -18.14 -0.33 -0.20
N GLY A 23 -19.04 -0.85 -1.05
CA GLY A 23 -18.84 -0.90 -2.51
C GLY A 23 -17.87 -1.99 -3.00
N LYS A 24 -17.15 -2.68 -2.12
CA LYS A 24 -16.20 -3.75 -2.45
C LYS A 24 -16.84 -5.13 -2.28
N ARG A 25 -16.43 -6.05 -3.14
CA ARG A 25 -16.88 -7.46 -3.14
C ARG A 25 -15.66 -8.37 -3.04
N LYS A 26 -15.61 -9.22 -2.03
CA LYS A 26 -14.62 -10.31 -1.91
C LYS A 26 -15.33 -11.63 -1.71
N SER A 27 -14.77 -12.71 -2.23
CA SER A 27 -15.27 -14.07 -2.04
C SER A 27 -14.16 -14.98 -1.56
N LYS A 28 -14.40 -15.78 -0.52
CA LYS A 28 -13.43 -16.74 0.01
C LYS A 28 -14.05 -18.14 0.10
N LYS A 29 -13.30 -19.14 -0.35
CA LYS A 29 -13.65 -20.57 -0.19
C LYS A 29 -13.37 -21.00 1.25
N VAL A 30 -14.32 -21.67 1.89
CA VAL A 30 -14.17 -22.17 3.27
C VAL A 30 -13.90 -23.66 3.30
N GLY A 31 -14.56 -24.43 2.43
CA GLY A 31 -14.37 -25.88 2.37
C GLY A 31 -15.66 -26.61 2.00
N ARG A 32 -15.76 -27.88 2.41
CA ARG A 32 -16.89 -28.76 2.11
C ARG A 32 -18.02 -28.73 3.13
N ASP A 33 -17.81 -28.06 4.26
CA ASP A 33 -18.76 -28.04 5.37
C ASP A 33 -19.53 -26.70 5.43
N LYS A 34 -20.87 -26.82 5.38
CA LYS A 34 -21.81 -25.70 5.48
C LYS A 34 -21.78 -25.03 6.86
N GLN A 35 -21.65 -25.82 7.92
CA GLN A 35 -21.70 -25.30 9.29
C GLN A 35 -20.45 -24.45 9.58
N VAL A 36 -19.28 -24.94 9.17
CA VAL A 36 -18.03 -24.18 9.25
C VAL A 36 -18.11 -22.88 8.44
N ALA A 37 -18.71 -22.91 7.25
CA ALA A 37 -18.92 -21.72 6.44
C ALA A 37 -19.85 -20.68 7.12
N GLN A 38 -20.87 -21.14 7.84
CA GLN A 38 -21.76 -20.26 8.61
C GLN A 38 -21.08 -19.65 9.84
N GLU A 39 -20.29 -20.41 10.59
CA GLU A 39 -19.53 -19.87 11.72
C GLU A 39 -18.51 -18.82 11.29
N VAL A 40 -17.77 -19.10 10.23
CA VAL A 40 -16.80 -18.14 9.66
C VAL A 40 -17.53 -16.91 9.15
N ALA A 41 -18.72 -17.04 8.56
CA ALA A 41 -19.53 -15.91 8.15
C ALA A 41 -19.97 -15.04 9.33
N LYS A 42 -20.43 -15.64 10.44
CA LYS A 42 -20.77 -14.90 11.67
C LYS A 42 -19.57 -14.16 12.25
N LYS A 43 -18.39 -14.78 12.28
CA LYS A 43 -17.13 -14.14 12.73
C LYS A 43 -16.74 -12.96 11.82
N ILE A 44 -16.88 -13.12 10.51
CA ILE A 44 -16.62 -12.06 9.52
C ILE A 44 -17.63 -10.93 9.68
N GLU A 45 -18.91 -11.23 9.85
CA GLU A 45 -19.97 -10.25 10.07
C GLU A 45 -19.75 -9.44 11.35
N ALA A 46 -19.40 -10.10 12.47
CA ALA A 46 -19.02 -9.44 13.71
C ALA A 46 -17.79 -8.52 13.52
N LYS A 47 -16.79 -8.94 12.73
CA LYS A 47 -15.64 -8.09 12.40
C LYS A 47 -15.98 -6.93 11.46
N LEU A 48 -17.00 -7.07 10.61
CA LEU A 48 -17.50 -5.96 9.79
C LEU A 48 -18.24 -4.93 10.64
N THR A 49 -19.07 -5.37 11.58
CA THR A 49 -19.82 -4.48 12.46
C THR A 49 -18.91 -3.75 13.45
N LEU A 50 -17.86 -4.41 13.93
CA LEU A 50 -16.83 -3.79 14.79
C LEU A 50 -15.88 -2.83 14.05
N GLY A 51 -16.01 -2.67 12.73
CA GLY A 51 -15.20 -1.73 11.93
C GLY A 51 -13.77 -2.22 11.63
N ASP A 52 -13.43 -3.45 12.02
CA ASP A 52 -12.06 -3.99 12.07
C ASP A 52 -11.58 -4.66 10.79
N MET A 53 -12.43 -4.72 9.76
CA MET A 53 -12.01 -5.28 8.48
C MET A 53 -11.39 -4.20 7.61
N ASN A 54 -10.08 -4.00 7.81
CA ASN A 54 -9.16 -3.40 6.83
C ASN A 54 -9.11 -4.28 5.55
N LEU A 55 -10.24 -4.43 4.86
CA LEU A 55 -10.35 -5.12 3.56
C LEU A 55 -9.53 -4.45 2.46
N ASP A 56 -8.96 -3.28 2.77
CA ASP A 56 -8.28 -2.32 1.90
C ASP A 56 -6.77 -2.27 2.08
N LYS A 57 -6.22 -2.95 3.10
CA LYS A 57 -4.78 -3.11 3.20
C LYS A 57 -4.37 -4.32 2.36
N GLU A 58 -4.34 -4.14 1.05
CA GLU A 58 -3.10 -4.58 0.38
C GLU A 58 -2.01 -3.83 1.14
N GLU A 59 -1.07 -4.55 1.76
CA GLU A 59 0.16 -3.95 2.26
C GLU A 59 0.84 -3.34 1.04
N ARG A 60 0.44 -2.12 0.68
CA ARG A 60 1.16 -1.31 -0.28
C ARG A 60 2.50 -1.13 0.38
N ILE A 61 3.51 -1.82 -0.15
CA ILE A 61 4.89 -1.57 0.19
C ILE A 61 5.09 -0.12 -0.23
N ILE A 62 5.04 0.79 0.73
CA ILE A 62 5.26 2.20 0.48
C ILE A 62 6.77 2.33 0.44
N PRO A 63 7.38 2.53 -0.74
CA PRO A 63 8.81 2.68 -0.81
C PRO A 63 9.23 3.95 -0.07
N THR A 64 10.43 3.89 0.44
CA THR A 64 11.14 5.05 0.99
C THR A 64 11.53 6.01 -0.12
N PHE A 65 11.79 7.26 0.25
CA PHE A 65 12.34 8.23 -0.70
C PHE A 65 13.68 7.77 -1.26
N GLY A 66 14.53 7.12 -0.45
CA GLY A 66 15.82 6.59 -0.90
C GLY A 66 15.71 5.59 -2.05
N GLU A 67 14.79 4.65 -1.94
CA GLU A 67 14.51 3.66 -2.99
C GLU A 67 14.03 4.33 -4.28
N TYR A 68 13.12 5.31 -4.17
CA TYR A 68 12.65 6.09 -5.32
C TYR A 68 13.76 6.94 -5.94
N ALA A 69 14.57 7.61 -5.11
CA ALA A 69 15.65 8.48 -5.55
C ALA A 69 16.73 7.69 -6.30
N LYS A 70 17.01 6.46 -5.87
CA LYS A 70 17.93 5.55 -6.55
C LYS A 70 17.47 5.25 -7.98
N ILE A 71 16.20 4.87 -8.15
CA ILE A 71 15.61 4.59 -9.47
C ILE A 71 15.72 5.84 -10.36
N TRP A 72 15.41 7.02 -9.81
CA TRP A 72 15.47 8.27 -10.56
C TRP A 72 16.88 8.64 -11.01
N ILE A 73 17.88 8.54 -10.12
CA ILE A 73 19.27 8.94 -10.43
C ILE A 73 19.99 7.95 -11.33
N GLU A 74 19.62 6.66 -11.30
CA GLU A 74 20.22 5.60 -12.13
C GLU A 74 19.58 5.51 -13.51
N ILE A 75 18.27 5.75 -13.62
CA ILE A 75 17.51 5.53 -14.87
C ILE A 75 17.14 6.84 -15.54
N THR A 76 16.41 7.71 -14.83
CA THR A 76 15.79 8.90 -15.44
C THR A 76 16.81 9.99 -15.74
N VAL A 77 17.71 10.28 -14.79
CA VAL A 77 18.67 11.38 -14.91
C VAL A 77 19.68 11.13 -16.05
N PRO A 78 20.29 9.94 -16.21
CA PRO A 78 21.22 9.68 -17.32
C PRO A 78 20.56 9.70 -18.69
N ALA A 79 19.29 9.30 -18.78
CA ALA A 79 18.54 9.28 -20.04
C ALA A 79 18.11 10.68 -20.52
N THR A 80 18.01 11.66 -19.62
CA THR A 80 17.39 12.97 -19.90
C THR A 80 18.33 14.16 -19.75
N CYS A 81 19.48 13.97 -19.08
CA CYS A 81 20.36 15.07 -18.70
C CYS A 81 21.77 14.93 -19.27
N LYS A 82 22.45 16.07 -19.47
CA LYS A 82 23.87 16.11 -19.85
C LYS A 82 24.75 15.56 -18.69
N PRO A 83 25.95 15.01 -18.98
CA PRO A 83 26.83 14.43 -17.96
C PRO A 83 27.13 15.35 -16.76
N ILE A 84 27.33 16.65 -17.01
CA ILE A 84 27.57 17.63 -15.94
C ILE A 84 26.36 17.74 -15.00
N SER A 85 25.15 17.77 -15.55
CA SER A 85 23.91 17.85 -14.77
C SER A 85 23.68 16.57 -13.97
N ILE A 86 24.09 15.40 -14.48
CA ILE A 86 24.06 14.15 -13.72
C ILE A 86 24.94 14.27 -12.46
N SER A 87 26.15 14.84 -12.61
CA SER A 87 27.07 15.05 -11.50
C SER A 87 26.47 15.99 -10.44
N ASP A 88 25.88 17.11 -10.88
CA ASP A 88 25.24 18.08 -9.99
C ASP A 88 24.06 17.46 -9.23
N TYR A 89 23.18 16.72 -9.94
CA TYR A 89 22.07 16.01 -9.31
C TYR A 89 22.56 14.99 -8.28
N LYS A 90 23.60 14.21 -8.59
CA LYS A 90 24.19 13.26 -7.63
C LYS A 90 24.76 13.98 -6.41
N GLY A 91 25.47 15.10 -6.61
CA GLY A 91 26.03 15.89 -5.53
C GLY A 91 24.95 16.43 -4.58
N ILE A 92 23.92 17.07 -5.14
CA ILE A 92 22.78 17.61 -4.36
C ILE A 92 22.07 16.48 -3.61
N LEU A 93 21.78 15.37 -4.30
CA LEU A 93 21.07 14.24 -3.73
C LEU A 93 21.85 13.61 -2.56
N ASN A 94 23.13 13.31 -2.75
CA ASN A 94 23.96 12.64 -1.74
C ASN A 94 24.30 13.52 -0.54
N ASN A 95 24.63 14.80 -0.78
CA ASN A 95 25.14 15.66 0.28
C ASN A 95 24.02 16.36 1.07
N HIS A 96 22.85 16.59 0.47
CA HIS A 96 21.80 17.40 1.07
C HIS A 96 20.50 16.63 1.32
N VAL A 97 20.03 15.87 0.34
CA VAL A 97 18.66 15.32 0.38
C VAL A 97 18.61 13.95 1.06
N LEU A 98 19.48 13.01 0.67
CA LEU A 98 19.53 11.66 1.25
C LEU A 98 19.82 11.65 2.76
N PRO A 99 20.72 12.48 3.33
CA PRO A 99 20.96 12.50 4.77
C PRO A 99 19.70 12.76 5.61
N VAL A 100 18.71 13.44 5.02
CA VAL A 100 17.47 13.82 5.71
C VAL A 100 16.30 12.91 5.35
N PHE A 101 16.14 12.56 4.07
CA PHE A 101 14.92 11.91 3.57
C PHE A 101 15.08 10.42 3.25
N ASN A 102 16.29 9.86 3.21
CA ASN A 102 16.55 8.50 2.69
C ASN A 102 15.60 7.43 3.25
N LYS A 103 15.40 7.37 4.57
CA LYS A 103 14.60 6.34 5.24
C LYS A 103 13.12 6.71 5.39
N ILE A 104 12.69 7.87 4.90
CA ILE A 104 11.32 8.36 5.10
C ILE A 104 10.41 7.78 3.99
N PRO A 105 9.28 7.14 4.32
CA PRO A 105 8.28 6.75 3.33
C PRO A 105 7.79 7.96 2.54
N VAL A 106 7.62 7.83 1.22
CA VAL A 106 7.23 8.97 0.38
C VAL A 106 5.90 9.61 0.83
N THR A 107 4.98 8.82 1.37
CA THR A 107 3.69 9.30 1.92
C THR A 107 3.84 10.19 3.16
N GLU A 108 4.96 10.12 3.86
CA GLU A 108 5.22 10.90 5.08
C GLU A 108 5.98 12.22 4.80
N ILE A 109 6.39 12.45 3.55
CA ILE A 109 7.06 13.68 3.15
C ILE A 109 5.99 14.76 2.91
N THR A 110 5.86 15.66 3.88
CA THR A 110 4.92 16.78 3.80
C THR A 110 5.60 18.05 3.29
N ARG A 111 4.79 18.97 2.73
CA ARG A 111 5.26 20.30 2.32
C ARG A 111 5.98 21.05 3.45
N MET A 112 5.50 20.91 4.68
CA MET A 112 6.11 21.56 5.85
C MET A 112 7.51 21.01 6.15
N LYS A 113 7.71 19.67 6.05
CA LYS A 113 9.04 19.06 6.18
C LYS A 113 10.00 19.58 5.11
N ILE A 114 9.55 19.71 3.86
CA ILE A 114 10.36 20.25 2.76
C ILE A 114 10.74 21.71 3.04
N LYS A 115 9.79 22.57 3.42
CA LYS A 115 10.09 23.97 3.76
C LYS A 115 11.09 24.09 4.90
N GLY A 116 10.89 23.31 5.97
CA GLY A 116 11.80 23.30 7.11
C GLY A 116 13.22 22.84 6.73
N PHE A 117 13.33 21.86 5.82
CA PHE A 117 14.61 21.44 5.27
C PHE A 117 15.29 22.57 4.47
N LEU A 118 14.55 23.23 3.57
CA LEU A 118 15.11 24.30 2.74
C LEU A 118 15.56 25.51 3.57
N MET A 119 14.76 25.92 4.57
CA MET A 119 15.13 27.02 5.47
C MET A 119 16.44 26.76 6.24
N LYS A 120 16.71 25.50 6.61
CA LYS A 120 17.97 25.10 7.27
C LYS A 120 19.19 25.16 6.36
N LYS A 121 19.03 25.30 5.05
CA LYS A 121 20.13 25.37 4.06
C LYS A 121 20.43 26.80 3.61
N THR A 122 19.57 27.75 3.93
CA THR A 122 19.72 29.17 3.55
C THR A 122 20.41 30.01 4.64
N ASN A 123 20.57 29.46 5.84
CA ASN A 123 21.34 30.05 6.95
C ASN A 123 22.71 29.36 7.06
#